data_AF-A0A1G0YR89-F1
#
_entry.id   AF-A0A1G0YR89-F1
#
_cell.length_a   1.000
_cell.length_b   1.000
_cell.length_c   1.000
_cell.angle_alpha   90.00
_cell.angle_beta   90.00
_cell.angle_gamma   90.00
#
_symmetry.space_group_name_H-M   'P 1'
#
loop_
_entity.id
_entity.type
_entity.pdbx_description
1 polymer ?
#
loop_
_entity_poly.entity_id
_entity_poly.type
_entity_poly.pdbx_seq_one_letter_code
_entity_poly.pdbx_strand_id
1 'polypeptide(L)'
;MAYQLLSCRNLVRGYHHYRCEDPSCTHIKRIAHTCKCKACSSCRKKATELWIEKQNGVLPNTEWQHITFTMPDVFWDFFWLNRHLLNEVGKIAANAVLTIAQTKNVTPAIFIAIHTFGRDLKRNVHIHLSTTRGGITVDLSK
;
A
#
# COMPACT_ATOMS: atom_id res chain seq x y z
N MET A 1 5.19 -0.46 -17.32
CA MET A 1 3.92 -0.46 -16.55
C MET A 1 2.80 0.33 -17.23
N ALA A 2 3.03 1.51 -17.82
CA ALA A 2 1.98 2.36 -18.40
C ALA A 2 1.12 1.67 -19.48
N TYR A 3 1.73 0.98 -20.45
CA TYR A 3 1.00 0.34 -21.55
C TYR A 3 0.01 -0.76 -21.13
N GLN A 4 0.30 -1.50 -20.04
CA GLN A 4 -0.65 -2.48 -19.50
C GLN A 4 -1.89 -1.81 -18.93
N LEU A 5 -1.71 -0.69 -18.21
CA LEU A 5 -2.83 0.08 -17.66
C LEU A 5 -3.71 0.65 -18.77
N LEU A 6 -3.10 1.28 -19.77
CA LEU A 6 -3.81 1.93 -20.88
C LEU A 6 -4.60 0.95 -21.76
N SER A 7 -4.14 -0.29 -21.85
CA SER A 7 -4.82 -1.34 -22.61
C SER A 7 -5.83 -2.13 -21.77
N CYS A 8 -6.02 -1.81 -20.50
CA CYS A 8 -6.93 -2.54 -19.61
C CYS A 8 -8.36 -2.58 -20.17
N ARG A 9 -8.97 -3.78 -20.20
CA ARG A 9 -10.32 -4.01 -20.75
C ARG A 9 -10.49 -3.62 -22.23
N ASN A 10 -9.40 -3.45 -22.97
CA ASN A 10 -9.47 -3.35 -24.42
C ASN A 10 -9.70 -4.76 -25.02
N LEU A 11 -10.66 -4.88 -25.93
CA LEU A 11 -11.01 -6.16 -26.58
C LEU A 11 -9.84 -6.79 -27.36
N VAL A 12 -8.87 -5.99 -27.81
CA VAL A 12 -7.64 -6.47 -28.49
C VAL A 12 -6.81 -7.37 -27.56
N ARG A 13 -6.94 -7.23 -26.22
CA ARG A 13 -6.30 -8.12 -25.24
C ARG A 13 -7.01 -9.46 -25.04
N GLY A 14 -8.08 -9.71 -25.80
CA GLY A 14 -8.98 -10.83 -25.62
C GLY A 14 -10.12 -10.54 -24.64
N TYR A 15 -11.15 -11.37 -24.75
CA TYR A 15 -12.37 -11.27 -23.97
C TYR A 15 -13.07 -12.63 -23.89
N HIS A 16 -13.87 -12.84 -22.85
CA HIS A 16 -14.83 -13.91 -22.81
C HIS A 16 -16.11 -13.49 -23.52
N HIS A 17 -16.61 -14.34 -24.42
CA HIS A 17 -17.84 -14.13 -25.18
C HIS A 17 -18.93 -15.03 -24.59
N TYR A 18 -20.00 -14.43 -24.09
CA TYR A 18 -21.16 -15.14 -23.55
C TYR A 18 -22.36 -14.92 -24.46
N ARG A 19 -23.06 -16.01 -24.76
CA ARG A 19 -24.35 -16.04 -25.46
C ARG A 19 -25.29 -16.98 -24.73
N CYS A 20 -26.59 -16.77 -24.87
CA CYS A 20 -27.58 -17.74 -24.43
C CYS A 20 -27.50 -19.00 -25.31
N GLU A 21 -27.94 -20.14 -24.77
CA GLU A 21 -28.10 -21.38 -25.55
C GLU A 21 -29.32 -21.33 -26.47
N ASP A 22 -30.32 -20.50 -26.13
CA ASP A 22 -31.50 -20.25 -26.95
C ASP A 22 -31.10 -19.55 -28.27
N PRO A 23 -31.32 -20.18 -29.44
CA PRO A 23 -30.98 -19.61 -30.74
C PRO A 23 -31.77 -18.34 -31.09
N SER A 24 -32.92 -18.10 -30.44
CA SER A 24 -33.74 -16.91 -30.65
C SER A 24 -33.25 -15.68 -29.87
N CYS A 25 -32.39 -15.89 -28.87
CA CYS A 25 -31.84 -14.83 -28.05
C CYS A 25 -30.62 -14.17 -28.73
N THR A 26 -30.75 -12.90 -29.12
CA THR A 26 -29.69 -12.12 -29.77
C THR A 26 -28.72 -11.45 -28.80
N HIS A 27 -28.91 -11.63 -27.49
CA HIS A 27 -28.08 -10.97 -26.49
C HIS A 27 -26.68 -11.58 -26.43
N ILE A 28 -25.66 -10.73 -26.56
CA ILE A 28 -24.26 -11.08 -26.48
C ILE A 28 -23.59 -10.22 -25.42
N LYS A 29 -22.86 -10.85 -24.50
CA LYS A 29 -22.04 -10.15 -23.51
C LYS A 29 -20.56 -10.46 -23.72
N ARG A 30 -19.76 -9.43 -23.94
CA ARG A 30 -18.30 -9.54 -24.04
C ARG A 30 -17.66 -8.99 -22.77
N ILE A 31 -16.88 -9.82 -22.08
CA ILE A 31 -16.14 -9.43 -20.87
C ILE A 31 -14.66 -9.36 -21.23
N ALA A 32 -14.15 -8.15 -21.44
CA ALA A 32 -12.76 -7.92 -21.79
C ALA A 32 -11.80 -8.30 -20.65
N HIS A 33 -10.65 -8.87 -21.01
CA HIS A 33 -9.64 -9.25 -20.03
C HIS A 33 -9.08 -8.04 -19.28
N THR A 34 -8.83 -8.23 -17.99
CA THR A 34 -8.23 -7.22 -17.11
C THR A 34 -6.72 -7.14 -17.32
N CYS A 35 -6.13 -5.97 -17.08
CA CYS A 35 -4.67 -5.81 -17.22
C CYS A 35 -3.85 -6.43 -16.07
N LYS A 36 -4.49 -6.72 -14.93
CA LYS A 36 -3.86 -7.17 -13.68
C LYS A 36 -2.72 -6.27 -13.15
N CYS A 37 -2.56 -5.08 -13.73
CA CYS A 37 -1.50 -4.12 -13.39
C CYS A 37 -1.70 -3.55 -11.98
N LYS A 38 -0.61 -3.43 -11.20
CA LYS A 38 -0.62 -2.89 -9.82
C LYS A 38 -1.13 -1.44 -9.71
N ALA A 39 -1.00 -0.66 -10.78
CA ALA A 39 -1.47 0.72 -10.83
C ALA A 39 -2.93 0.86 -11.29
N CYS A 40 -3.60 -0.24 -11.69
CA CYS A 40 -4.97 -0.18 -12.16
C CYS A 40 -5.96 -0.19 -11.00
N SER A 41 -6.64 0.95 -10.80
CA SER A 41 -7.66 1.13 -9.75
C SER A 41 -8.78 0.08 -9.81
N SER A 42 -9.23 -0.30 -11.00
CA SER A 42 -10.26 -1.34 -11.16
C SER A 42 -9.73 -2.75 -10.90
N CYS A 43 -8.56 -3.10 -11.46
CA CYS A 43 -8.08 -4.48 -11.43
C CYS A 43 -7.45 -4.89 -10.09
N ARG A 44 -6.96 -3.91 -9.32
CA ARG A 44 -6.29 -4.18 -8.05
C ARG A 44 -7.19 -4.03 -6.85
N LYS A 45 -8.36 -3.40 -6.98
CA LYS A 45 -9.31 -3.17 -5.88
C LYS A 45 -9.51 -4.41 -5.01
N LYS A 46 -9.90 -5.55 -5.60
CA LYS A 46 -10.09 -6.81 -4.86
C LYS A 46 -8.82 -7.27 -4.13
N ALA A 47 -7.66 -7.21 -4.79
CA ALA A 47 -6.40 -7.61 -4.15
C ALA A 47 -6.00 -6.67 -3.00
N THR A 48 -6.29 -5.37 -3.14
CA THR A 48 -6.09 -4.37 -2.09
C THR A 48 -7.04 -4.62 -0.92
N GLU A 49 -8.32 -4.88 -1.17
CA GLU A 49 -9.31 -5.19 -0.13
C GLU A 49 -8.94 -6.44 0.67
N LEU A 50 -8.58 -7.54 -0.01
CA LEU A 50 -8.10 -8.76 0.65
C LEU A 50 -6.83 -8.52 1.48
N TRP A 51 -5.93 -7.67 0.99
CA TRP A 51 -4.73 -7.30 1.75
C TRP A 51 -5.08 -6.47 2.99
N ILE A 52 -6.00 -5.51 2.88
CA ILE A 52 -6.50 -4.70 4.00
C ILE A 52 -7.15 -5.61 5.05
N GLU A 53 -8.03 -6.51 4.64
CA GLU A 53 -8.69 -7.47 5.54
C GLU A 53 -7.66 -8.31 6.29
N LYS A 54 -6.65 -8.83 5.59
CA LYS A 54 -5.53 -9.56 6.22
C LYS A 54 -4.77 -8.68 7.22
N GLN A 55 -4.49 -7.42 6.91
CA GLN A 55 -3.79 -6.53 7.84
C GLN A 55 -4.66 -6.25 9.07
N ASN A 56 -5.95 -5.99 8.91
CA ASN A 56 -6.88 -5.77 10.02
C ASN A 56 -7.00 -7.00 10.94
N GLY A 57 -6.83 -8.21 10.41
CA GLY A 57 -6.78 -9.43 11.22
C GLY A 57 -5.47 -9.64 12.00
N VAL A 58 -4.39 -8.95 11.63
CA VAL A 58 -3.06 -9.05 12.28
C VAL A 58 -2.82 -7.88 13.24
N LEU A 59 -3.30 -6.69 12.88
CA LEU A 59 -3.09 -5.47 13.67
C LEU A 59 -3.97 -5.50 14.93
N PRO A 60 -3.42 -5.09 16.10
CA PRO A 60 -4.21 -5.02 17.32
C PRO A 60 -5.38 -4.04 17.19
N ASN A 61 -6.54 -4.44 17.70
CA ASN A 61 -7.72 -3.59 17.82
C ASN A 61 -7.54 -2.59 18.97
N THR A 62 -6.89 -1.46 18.69
CA THR A 62 -6.57 -0.39 19.65
C THR A 62 -6.54 0.95 18.94
N GLU A 63 -6.29 2.03 19.67
CA GLU A 63 -6.10 3.34 19.07
C GLU A 63 -4.72 3.48 18.42
N TRP A 64 -4.69 4.12 17.26
CA TRP A 64 -3.48 4.35 16.48
C TRP A 64 -3.24 5.84 16.28
N GLN A 65 -1.97 6.24 16.33
CA GLN A 65 -1.49 7.56 15.95
C GLN A 65 -0.77 7.44 14.60
N HIS A 66 -1.19 8.26 13.63
CA HIS A 66 -0.50 8.39 12.35
C HIS A 66 0.53 9.52 12.42
N ILE A 67 1.73 9.26 11.94
CA ILE A 67 2.87 10.17 11.90
C ILE A 67 3.44 10.14 10.49
N THR A 68 3.70 11.32 9.92
CA THR A 68 4.39 11.43 8.62
C THR A 68 5.78 11.99 8.84
N PHE A 69 6.80 11.23 8.45
CA PHE A 69 8.18 11.72 8.36
C PHE A 69 8.48 12.11 6.92
N THR A 70 8.76 13.38 6.68
CA THR A 70 9.11 13.89 5.34
C THR A 70 10.62 13.97 5.22
N MET A 71 11.19 13.33 4.19
CA MET A 71 12.62 13.41 3.90
C MET A 71 12.96 14.83 3.40
N PRO A 72 14.02 15.48 3.93
CA PRO A 72 14.54 16.72 3.35
C PRO A 72 14.86 16.54 1.85
N ASP A 73 14.52 17.56 1.06
CA ASP A 73 14.63 17.54 -0.40
C ASP A 73 16.06 17.36 -0.90
N VAL A 74 17.04 17.88 -0.17
CA VAL A 74 18.48 17.71 -0.42
C VAL A 74 18.91 16.23 -0.51
N PHE A 75 18.17 15.30 0.09
CA PHE A 75 18.45 13.86 0.02
C PHE A 75 17.68 13.12 -1.07
N TRP A 76 16.72 13.76 -1.75
CA TRP A 76 15.85 13.07 -2.70
C TRP A 76 16.63 12.46 -3.86
N ASP A 77 17.60 13.18 -4.42
CA ASP A 77 18.43 12.67 -5.54
C ASP A 77 19.33 11.52 -5.09
N PHE A 78 19.89 11.60 -3.88
CA PHE A 78 20.69 10.52 -3.31
C PHE A 78 19.89 9.22 -3.22
N PHE A 79 18.68 9.24 -2.64
CA PHE A 79 17.82 8.06 -2.57
C PHE A 79 17.23 7.65 -3.92
N TRP A 80 17.06 8.60 -4.84
CA TRP A 80 16.57 8.32 -6.18
C TRP A 80 17.57 7.48 -6.98
N LEU A 81 18.85 7.83 -6.90
CA LEU A 81 19.94 7.08 -7.53
C LEU A 81 20.23 5.78 -6.77
N ASN A 82 20.03 5.77 -5.45
CA ASN A 82 20.28 4.63 -4.58
C ASN A 82 18.99 4.02 -4.03
N ARG A 83 18.08 3.61 -4.93
CA ARG A 83 16.72 3.13 -4.56
C ARG A 83 16.70 2.00 -3.52
N HIS A 84 17.73 1.17 -3.46
CA HIS A 84 17.82 0.08 -2.49
C HIS A 84 17.91 0.58 -1.04
N LEU A 85 18.45 1.78 -0.82
CA LEU A 85 18.53 2.41 0.51
C LEU A 85 17.16 2.83 1.05
N LEU A 86 16.14 2.97 0.19
CA LEU A 86 14.76 3.26 0.64
C LEU A 86 14.23 2.20 1.62
N ASN A 87 14.73 0.96 1.51
CA ASN A 87 14.36 -0.13 2.42
C ASN A 87 14.81 0.11 3.87
N GLU A 88 15.85 0.93 4.07
CA GLU A 88 16.38 1.26 5.41
C GLU A 88 15.66 2.44 6.05
N VAL A 89 15.09 3.36 5.25
CA VAL A 89 14.43 4.57 5.77
C VAL A 89 13.25 4.22 6.68
N GLY A 90 12.50 3.15 6.35
CA GLY A 90 11.43 2.63 7.21
C GLY A 90 11.92 2.22 8.60
N LYS A 91 13.07 1.53 8.68
CA LYS A 91 13.66 1.13 9.95
C LYS A 91 14.12 2.34 10.76
N ILE A 92 14.71 3.34 10.11
CA ILE A 92 15.13 4.59 10.76
C ILE A 92 13.93 5.31 11.38
N ALA A 93 12.82 5.43 10.66
CA ALA A 93 11.58 6.03 11.18
C ALA A 93 10.99 5.23 12.35
N ALA A 94 10.98 3.90 12.26
CA ALA A 94 10.55 3.03 13.36
C ALA A 94 11.41 3.25 14.62
N ASN A 95 12.73 3.27 14.44
CA ASN A 95 13.67 3.46 15.54
C ASN A 95 13.46 4.78 16.26
N ALA A 96 13.15 5.88 15.55
CA ALA A 96 12.85 7.16 16.19
C ALA A 96 11.68 7.06 17.19
N VAL A 97 10.64 6.29 16.85
CA VAL A 97 9.49 6.04 17.74
C VAL A 97 9.87 5.07 18.87
N LEU A 98 10.57 3.98 18.55
CA LEU A 98 10.97 2.96 19.52
C LEU A 98 11.94 3.50 20.57
N THR A 99 12.88 4.36 20.20
CA THR A 99 13.80 5.01 21.14
C THR A 99 13.05 5.82 22.20
N ILE A 100 12.01 6.55 21.82
CA ILE A 100 11.17 7.30 22.76
C ILE A 100 10.34 6.34 23.61
N ALA A 101 9.72 5.33 23.00
CA ALA A 101 8.90 4.35 23.72
C ALA A 101 9.70 3.56 24.78
N GLN A 102 10.97 3.27 24.49
CA GLN A 102 11.87 2.60 25.42
C GLN A 102 12.10 3.41 26.70
N THR A 103 12.15 4.74 26.64
CA THR A 103 12.26 5.59 27.85
C THR A 103 11.05 5.47 28.78
N LYS A 104 9.92 4.97 28.25
CA LYS A 104 8.68 4.71 28.98
C LYS A 104 8.47 3.22 29.29
N ASN A 105 9.43 2.36 28.95
CA ASN A 105 9.34 0.90 29.10
C ASN A 105 8.10 0.28 28.40
N VAL A 106 7.70 0.84 27.26
CA VAL A 106 6.53 0.40 26.48
C VAL A 106 6.99 -0.03 25.09
N THR A 107 6.44 -1.15 24.62
CA THR A 107 6.62 -1.64 23.24
C THR A 107 5.33 -1.42 22.45
N PRO A 108 5.26 -0.38 21.60
CA PRO A 108 4.11 -0.17 20.72
C PRO A 108 4.16 -1.07 19.49
N ALA A 109 3.02 -1.29 18.84
CA ALA A 109 3.00 -1.83 17.49
C ALA A 109 3.21 -0.72 16.45
N ILE A 110 3.96 -1.00 15.40
CA ILE A 110 4.31 -0.05 14.34
C ILE A 110 3.95 -0.65 12.97
N PHE A 111 3.26 0.13 12.15
CA PHE A 111 2.95 -0.17 10.76
C PHE A 111 3.49 0.94 9.86
N ILE A 112 4.22 0.59 8.79
CA ILE A 112 4.94 1.57 7.96
C ILE A 112 4.62 1.37 6.47
N ALA A 113 4.38 2.49 5.78
CA ALA A 113 4.33 2.58 4.33
C ALA A 113 5.26 3.71 3.83
N ILE A 114 6.09 3.40 2.84
CA ILE A 114 7.01 4.36 2.23
C ILE A 114 6.42 4.86 0.92
N HIS A 115 6.31 6.18 0.80
CA HIS A 115 5.91 6.86 -0.44
C HIS A 115 7.11 7.62 -1.01
N THR A 116 7.21 7.65 -2.33
CA THR A 116 8.31 8.34 -3.05
C THR A 116 7.82 9.54 -3.86
N PHE A 117 6.51 9.75 -3.90
CA PHE A 117 5.88 10.83 -4.65
C PHE A 117 4.76 11.45 -3.84
N GLY A 118 4.57 12.75 -4.03
CA GLY A 118 3.42 13.49 -3.52
C GLY A 118 2.18 13.28 -4.37
N ARG A 119 1.07 13.91 -3.97
CA ARG A 119 -0.20 13.90 -4.72
C ARG A 119 -0.06 14.48 -6.12
N ASP A 120 0.82 15.46 -6.30
CA ASP A 120 1.15 16.10 -7.58
C ASP A 120 2.14 15.29 -8.43
N LEU A 121 2.48 14.06 -8.00
CA LEU A 121 3.42 13.15 -8.65
C LEU A 121 4.85 13.68 -8.74
N LYS A 122 5.18 14.77 -8.03
CA LYS A 122 6.56 15.20 -7.84
C LYS A 122 7.23 14.32 -6.81
N ARG A 123 8.57 14.22 -6.90
CA ARG A 123 9.36 13.50 -5.90
C ARG A 123 9.06 14.09 -4.53
N ASN A 124 8.75 13.22 -3.60
CA ASN A 124 8.55 13.55 -2.20
C ASN A 124 8.65 12.25 -1.44
N VAL A 125 9.85 11.95 -0.95
CA VAL A 125 10.07 10.74 -0.14
C VAL A 125 9.54 11.01 1.25
N HIS A 126 8.51 10.27 1.66
CA HIS A 126 7.93 10.37 2.99
C HIS A 126 7.48 9.02 3.50
N ILE A 127 7.45 8.89 4.81
CA ILE A 127 7.05 7.68 5.52
C ILE A 127 5.76 7.96 6.24
N HIS A 128 4.75 7.16 5.91
CA HIS A 128 3.55 7.01 6.72
C HIS A 128 3.82 5.95 7.77
N LEU A 129 3.99 6.37 9.01
CA LEU A 129 4.16 5.50 10.17
C LEU A 129 2.90 5.60 11.02
N SER A 130 2.22 4.48 11.23
CA SER A 130 1.16 4.34 12.22
C SER A 130 1.71 3.59 13.42
N THR A 131 1.56 4.13 14.62
CA THR A 131 1.96 3.47 15.88
C THR A 131 0.76 3.39 16.81
N THR A 132 0.67 2.37 17.65
CA THR A 132 -0.38 2.29 18.67
C THR A 132 -0.20 3.40 19.70
N ARG A 133 -1.30 3.96 20.25
CA ARG A 133 -1.30 4.97 21.33
C ARG A 133 -1.07 4.37 22.72
N GLY A 134 -0.43 3.22 22.76
CA GLY A 134 -0.12 2.41 23.93
C GLY A 134 0.75 1.23 23.47
N GLY A 135 1.06 0.32 24.36
CA GLY A 135 1.86 -0.85 24.04
C GLY A 135 1.98 -1.78 25.23
N ILE A 136 2.76 -2.85 25.07
CA ILE A 136 3.01 -3.81 26.14
C ILE A 136 4.23 -3.38 26.96
N THR A 137 4.16 -3.53 28.27
CA THR A 137 5.32 -3.39 29.17
C THR A 137 5.98 -4.75 29.41
N VAL A 138 7.19 -4.75 29.99
CA VAL A 138 7.98 -5.97 30.23
C VAL A 138 7.29 -6.94 31.21
N ASP A 139 6.47 -6.43 32.12
CA ASP A 139 5.64 -7.20 33.04
C ASP A 139 4.28 -7.61 32.44
N LEU A 140 4.04 -7.31 31.16
CA LEU A 140 2.78 -7.55 30.43
C LEU A 140 1.56 -6.87 31.07
N SER A 141 1.78 -5.86 31.92
CA SER A 141 0.70 -4.98 32.33
C SER A 141 0.23 -4.13 31.13
N LYS A 142 -1.06 -3.83 31.10
CA LYS A 142 -1.68 -3.03 30.05
C LYS A 142 -1.39 -1.55 30.25
#